data_AF-A0A034V035-F1
#
_entry.id   AF-A0A034V035-F1
#
_cell.length_a   1.000
_cell.length_b   1.000
_cell.length_c   1.000
_cell.angle_alpha   90.00
_cell.angle_beta   90.00
_cell.angle_gamma   90.00
#
_symmetry.space_group_name_H-M   'P 1'
#
loop_
_entity.id
_entity.type
_entity.pdbx_description
1 polymer ?
#
loop_
_entity_poly.entity_id
_entity_poly.type
_entity_poly.pdbx_seq_one_letter_code
_entity_poly.pdbx_strand_id
1 'polypeptide(L)'
;GAQWCHGEQGNAIYELTRDLDMLQPTDEIEGGFECIRSNKEVVAHAVIDRLKAVISNLEPTQQEGLKDYDGSLGTYITDAFWRNLQTVPDIDRVIAREFFENYKKKLSSMDGADHLFEVSGKGQHEYLDCEGDLHLNWKDKGFRS
;
A
#
# COMPACT_ATOMS: atom_id res chain seq x y z
N GLY A 1 -1.50 2.92 -14.87
CA GLY A 1 -2.49 2.77 -13.78
C GLY A 1 -3.49 1.69 -14.14
N ALA A 2 -4.40 1.35 -13.22
CA ALA A 2 -5.41 0.29 -13.38
C ALA A 2 -4.82 -1.10 -13.72
N GLN A 3 -3.73 -1.47 -13.06
CA GLN A 3 -3.02 -2.73 -13.31
C GLN A 3 -3.87 -3.95 -12.92
N TRP A 4 -4.68 -3.83 -11.86
CA TRP A 4 -5.48 -4.92 -11.32
C TRP A 4 -6.99 -4.64 -11.40
N CYS A 5 -7.74 -5.72 -11.60
CA CYS A 5 -9.18 -5.80 -11.37
C CYS A 5 -9.37 -6.44 -9.99
N HIS A 6 -9.94 -5.69 -9.05
CA HIS A 6 -10.01 -6.10 -7.64
C HIS A 6 -11.28 -6.92 -7.38
N GLY A 7 -11.16 -8.23 -7.23
CA GLY A 7 -12.23 -9.14 -6.80
C GLY A 7 -13.23 -9.56 -7.88
N GLU A 8 -13.79 -10.75 -7.71
CA GLU A 8 -14.76 -11.35 -8.63
C GLU A 8 -16.22 -11.05 -8.28
N GLN A 9 -16.52 -10.70 -7.03
CA GLN A 9 -17.90 -10.51 -6.56
C GLN A 9 -18.24 -9.03 -6.37
N GLY A 10 -19.36 -8.58 -6.94
CA GLY A 10 -19.80 -7.19 -6.84
C GLY A 10 -18.96 -6.20 -7.65
N ASN A 11 -17.99 -6.70 -8.43
CA ASN A 11 -17.17 -5.90 -9.32
C ASN A 11 -17.72 -5.93 -10.75
N ALA A 12 -18.33 -4.81 -11.18
CA ALA A 12 -18.91 -4.69 -12.53
C ALA A 12 -17.90 -4.91 -13.67
N ILE A 13 -16.61 -4.61 -13.45
CA ILE A 13 -15.56 -4.81 -14.45
C ILE A 13 -15.25 -6.30 -14.61
N TYR A 14 -15.18 -7.05 -13.50
CA TYR A 14 -15.03 -8.50 -13.56
C TYR A 14 -16.24 -9.14 -14.26
N GLU A 15 -17.45 -8.78 -13.85
CA GLU A 15 -18.69 -9.31 -14.43
C GLU A 15 -18.76 -9.10 -15.95
N LEU A 16 -18.31 -7.95 -16.44
CA LEU A 16 -18.26 -7.64 -17.87
C LEU A 16 -17.21 -8.45 -18.64
N THR A 17 -16.11 -8.85 -17.99
CA THR A 17 -14.91 -9.35 -18.68
C THR A 17 -14.62 -10.83 -18.42
N ARG A 18 -15.27 -11.47 -17.44
CA ARG A 18 -15.01 -12.86 -17.03
C ARG A 18 -15.12 -13.88 -18.17
N ASP A 19 -16.02 -13.65 -19.13
CA ASP A 19 -16.26 -14.54 -20.26
C ASP A 19 -15.41 -14.19 -21.52
N LEU A 20 -14.57 -13.16 -21.42
CA LEU A 20 -13.74 -12.65 -22.54
C LEU A 20 -12.27 -13.12 -22.45
N ASP A 21 -11.97 -14.00 -21.49
CA ASP A 21 -10.63 -14.52 -21.24
C ASP A 21 -9.61 -13.38 -21.00
N MET A 22 -10.01 -12.30 -20.33
CA MET A 22 -9.20 -11.09 -20.18
C MET A 22 -8.35 -11.03 -18.93
N LEU A 23 -8.74 -11.76 -17.89
CA LEU A 23 -8.16 -11.68 -16.57
C LEU A 23 -7.42 -12.98 -16.22
N GLN A 24 -6.38 -12.86 -15.42
CA GLN A 24 -5.70 -13.98 -14.76
C GLN A 24 -5.17 -13.52 -13.40
N PRO A 25 -4.97 -14.41 -12.42
CA PRO A 25 -4.26 -14.09 -11.19
C PRO A 25 -2.86 -13.54 -11.48
N THR A 26 -2.40 -12.57 -10.68
CA THR A 26 -0.99 -12.17 -10.69
C THR A 26 -0.17 -13.23 -9.95
N ASP A 27 0.91 -13.69 -10.58
CA ASP A 27 1.85 -14.61 -9.93
C ASP A 27 2.44 -13.95 -8.67
N GLU A 28 2.51 -14.72 -7.58
CA GLU A 28 3.18 -14.27 -6.38
C GLU A 28 4.68 -14.11 -6.65
N ILE A 29 5.24 -12.96 -6.25
CA ILE A 29 6.69 -12.77 -6.25
C ILE A 29 7.25 -13.51 -5.03
N GLU A 30 7.78 -14.71 -5.26
CA GLU A 30 8.53 -15.45 -4.24
C GLU A 30 9.76 -14.64 -3.77
N GLY A 31 10.03 -14.66 -2.46
CA GLY A 31 11.27 -14.12 -1.88
C GLY A 31 11.20 -12.69 -1.31
N GLY A 32 10.07 -12.00 -1.42
CA GLY A 32 9.88 -10.68 -0.81
C GLY A 32 10.77 -9.59 -1.43
N PHE A 33 11.14 -8.58 -0.64
CA PHE A 33 11.96 -7.46 -1.11
C PHE A 33 13.12 -7.13 -0.17
N GLU A 34 14.25 -6.74 -0.76
CA GLU A 34 15.38 -6.14 -0.07
C GLU A 34 15.20 -4.61 0.02
N CYS A 35 15.54 -4.03 1.16
CA CYS A 35 15.62 -2.58 1.30
C CYS A 35 17.04 -2.12 1.01
N ILE A 36 17.24 -1.49 -0.15
CA ILE A 36 18.53 -0.98 -0.59
C ILE A 36 18.48 0.55 -0.53
N ARG A 37 19.43 1.13 0.21
CA ARG A 37 19.57 2.58 0.36
C ARG A 37 20.14 3.20 -0.91
N SER A 38 20.02 4.51 -1.08
CA SER A 38 20.55 5.23 -2.25
C SER A 38 22.08 5.13 -2.39
N ASN A 39 22.79 4.83 -1.30
CA ASN A 39 24.23 4.57 -1.29
C ASN A 39 24.59 3.09 -1.60
N LYS A 40 23.60 2.27 -1.98
CA LYS A 40 23.70 0.83 -2.29
C LYS A 40 23.93 -0.08 -1.10
N GLU A 41 23.89 0.45 0.13
CA GLU A 41 23.91 -0.39 1.33
C GLU A 41 22.58 -1.15 1.46
N VAL A 42 22.68 -2.45 1.70
CA VAL A 42 21.53 -3.30 2.04
C VAL A 42 21.23 -3.10 3.53
N VAL A 43 19.99 -2.74 3.85
CA VAL A 43 19.54 -2.64 5.24
C VAL A 43 19.30 -4.05 5.77
N ALA A 44 19.87 -4.36 6.94
CA ALA A 44 19.72 -5.67 7.56
C ALA A 44 18.24 -6.06 7.77
N HIS A 45 17.87 -7.30 7.45
CA HIS A 45 16.48 -7.80 7.57
C HIS A 45 15.89 -7.57 8.96
N ALA A 46 16.66 -7.79 10.03
CA ALA A 46 16.19 -7.56 11.40
C ALA A 46 15.79 -6.10 11.69
N VAL A 47 16.33 -5.11 10.97
CA VAL A 47 15.88 -3.71 11.06
C VAL A 47 14.58 -3.54 10.27
N ILE A 48 14.52 -4.11 9.07
CA ILE A 48 13.35 -4.04 8.19
C ILE A 48 12.14 -4.74 8.81
N ASP A 49 12.29 -5.90 9.43
CA ASP A 49 11.19 -6.63 10.07
C ASP A 49 10.59 -5.85 11.23
N ARG A 50 11.43 -5.16 12.02
CA ARG A 50 10.97 -4.25 13.07
C ARG A 50 10.22 -3.05 12.49
N LEU A 51 10.69 -2.47 11.40
CA LEU A 51 9.99 -1.37 10.70
C LEU A 51 8.68 -1.83 10.05
N LYS A 52 8.64 -3.04 9.48
CA LYS A 52 7.42 -3.68 8.96
C LYS A 52 6.38 -3.86 10.06
N ALA A 53 6.79 -4.26 11.26
CA ALA A 53 5.89 -4.36 12.41
C ALA A 53 5.33 -3.00 12.87
N VAL A 54 6.06 -1.89 12.66
CA VAL A 54 5.54 -0.54 12.93
C VAL A 54 4.44 -0.18 11.94
N ILE A 55 4.64 -0.45 10.65
CA ILE A 55 3.66 -0.09 9.59
C ILE A 55 2.51 -1.08 9.46
N SER A 56 2.64 -2.33 9.90
CA SER A 56 1.55 -3.31 9.85
C SER A 56 0.31 -2.86 10.64
N ASN A 57 0.51 -2.03 11.67
CA ASN A 57 -0.56 -1.43 12.45
C ASN A 57 -1.10 -0.13 11.83
N LEU A 58 -0.63 0.26 10.64
CA LEU A 58 -0.97 1.51 9.95
C LEU A 58 -1.67 1.27 8.62
N GLU A 59 -2.25 0.09 8.41
CA GLU A 59 -3.08 -0.19 7.24
C GLU A 59 -4.30 0.77 7.26
N PRO A 60 -4.47 1.66 6.26
CA PRO A 60 -5.45 2.75 6.33
C PRO A 60 -6.89 2.29 6.56
N THR A 61 -7.33 1.26 5.83
CA THR A 61 -8.70 0.71 5.95
C THR A 61 -9.00 0.10 7.32
N GLN A 62 -7.96 -0.22 8.11
CA GLN A 62 -8.07 -0.74 9.47
C GLN A 62 -8.00 0.36 10.54
N GLN A 63 -7.72 1.61 10.16
CA GLN A 63 -7.62 2.73 11.11
C GLN A 63 -8.99 3.32 11.41
N GLU A 64 -9.64 2.87 12.47
CA GLU A 64 -10.92 3.42 12.95
C GLU A 64 -10.87 4.94 13.17
N GLY A 65 -9.72 5.46 13.62
CA GLY A 65 -9.51 6.89 13.83
C GLY A 65 -9.60 7.75 12.55
N LEU A 66 -9.59 7.14 11.36
CA LEU A 66 -9.75 7.87 10.11
C LEU A 66 -11.20 8.22 9.78
N LYS A 67 -12.21 7.49 10.30
CA LYS A 67 -13.63 7.66 9.92
C LYS A 67 -14.13 9.10 10.08
N ASP A 68 -13.70 9.75 11.16
CA ASP A 68 -14.08 11.13 11.49
C ASP A 68 -12.91 12.13 11.31
N TYR A 69 -11.83 11.73 10.63
CA TYR A 69 -10.64 12.55 10.46
C TYR A 69 -10.73 13.40 9.19
N ASP A 70 -10.93 14.71 9.37
CA ASP A 70 -11.01 15.68 8.27
C ASP A 70 -9.65 16.07 7.64
N GLY A 71 -8.55 15.53 8.16
CA GLY A 71 -7.21 15.77 7.62
C GLY A 71 -6.81 14.81 6.51
N SER A 72 -5.57 14.97 6.05
CA SER A 72 -5.00 14.10 5.02
C SER A 72 -4.53 12.76 5.59
N LEU A 73 -4.63 11.69 4.81
CA LEU A 73 -4.05 10.39 5.16
C LEU A 73 -2.58 10.53 5.52
N GLY A 74 -1.83 11.30 4.72
CA GLY A 74 -0.41 11.57 4.92
C GLY A 74 -0.09 12.16 6.29
N THR A 75 -0.88 13.12 6.78
CA THR A 75 -0.74 13.68 8.13
C THR A 75 -0.97 12.60 9.19
N TYR A 76 -2.10 11.88 9.11
CA TYR A 76 -2.49 10.87 10.08
C TYR A 76 -1.42 9.78 10.25
N ILE A 77 -0.98 9.17 9.15
CA ILE A 77 -0.01 8.07 9.20
C ILE A 77 1.39 8.54 9.57
N THR A 78 1.76 9.79 9.26
CA THR A 78 3.05 10.36 9.66
C THR A 78 3.14 10.47 11.17
N ASP A 79 2.10 11.04 11.79
CA ASP A 79 2.04 11.16 13.25
C ASP A 79 2.01 9.79 13.92
N ALA A 80 1.22 8.85 13.38
CA ALA A 80 1.13 7.50 13.90
C ALA A 80 2.45 6.71 13.77
N PHE A 81 3.14 6.81 12.62
CA PHE A 81 4.43 6.15 12.41
C PHE A 81 5.47 6.62 13.41
N TRP A 82 5.66 7.93 13.55
CA TRP A 82 6.68 8.47 14.46
C TRP A 82 6.36 8.20 15.92
N ARG A 83 5.08 8.20 16.30
CA ARG A 83 4.64 7.80 17.64
C ARG A 83 4.92 6.32 17.91
N ASN A 84 4.59 5.44 16.97
CA ASN A 84 4.81 3.99 17.13
C ASN A 84 6.32 3.64 17.09
N LEU A 85 7.13 4.36 16.32
CA LEU A 85 8.57 4.13 16.27
C LEU A 85 9.24 4.38 17.63
N GLN A 86 8.70 5.25 18.48
CA GLN A 86 9.24 5.50 19.83
C GLN A 86 9.22 4.25 20.72
N THR A 87 8.36 3.27 20.42
CA THR A 87 8.31 2.00 21.17
C THR A 87 9.30 0.96 20.66
N VAL A 88 10.06 1.26 19.60
CA VAL A 88 11.03 0.35 18.99
C VAL A 88 12.44 0.90 19.20
N PRO A 89 13.21 0.35 20.17
CA PRO A 89 14.54 0.85 20.47
C PRO A 89 15.54 0.55 19.34
N ASP A 90 16.61 1.34 19.29
CA ASP A 90 17.80 1.08 18.46
C ASP A 90 17.52 0.95 16.96
N ILE A 91 16.65 1.81 16.43
CA ILE A 91 16.48 2.02 14.98
C ILE A 91 17.09 3.36 14.61
N ASP A 92 17.99 3.34 13.64
CA ASP A 92 18.53 4.55 13.03
C ASP A 92 17.40 5.40 12.41
N ARG A 93 17.29 6.65 12.84
CA ARG A 93 16.21 7.55 12.44
C ARG A 93 16.24 7.90 10.95
N VAL A 94 17.42 7.92 10.33
CA VAL A 94 17.58 8.13 8.88
C VAL A 94 17.03 6.93 8.13
N ILE A 95 17.37 5.71 8.54
CA ILE A 95 16.84 4.48 7.93
C ILE A 95 15.31 4.40 8.11
N ALA A 96 14.80 4.70 9.30
CA ALA A 96 13.35 4.72 9.55
C ALA A 96 12.62 5.73 8.64
N ARG A 97 13.20 6.92 8.44
CA ARG A 97 12.65 7.93 7.53
C ARG A 97 12.67 7.43 6.08
N GLU A 98 13.79 6.89 5.60
CA GLU A 98 13.92 6.37 4.23
C GLU A 98 12.90 5.26 3.95
N PHE A 99 12.73 4.33 4.90
CA PHE A 99 11.72 3.27 4.84
C PHE A 99 10.29 3.85 4.80
N PHE A 100 9.99 4.80 5.68
CA PHE A 100 8.67 5.42 5.75
C PHE A 100 8.32 6.24 4.51
N GLU A 101 9.29 6.94 3.91
CA GLU A 101 9.09 7.60 2.62
C GLU A 101 8.74 6.61 1.51
N ASN A 102 9.33 5.40 1.51
CA ASN A 102 8.95 4.35 0.57
C ASN A 102 7.53 3.83 0.84
N TYR A 103 7.18 3.61 2.11
CA TYR A 103 5.81 3.22 2.50
C TYR A 103 4.76 4.26 2.06
N LYS A 104 5.04 5.56 2.22
CA LYS A 104 4.14 6.60 1.73
C LYS A 104 3.95 6.54 0.21
N LYS A 105 5.03 6.30 -0.54
CA LYS A 105 4.96 6.14 -2.00
C LYS A 105 4.15 4.91 -2.41
N LYS A 106 4.25 3.80 -1.66
CA LYS A 106 3.40 2.61 -1.85
C LYS A 106 1.92 3.00 -1.75
N LEU A 107 1.51 3.64 -0.64
CA LEU A 107 0.11 4.06 -0.46
C LEU A 107 -0.32 5.08 -1.53
N SER A 108 0.51 6.08 -1.84
CA SER A 108 0.26 7.02 -2.94
C SER A 108 -0.02 6.31 -4.27
N SER A 109 0.69 5.22 -4.57
CA SER A 109 0.47 4.44 -5.80
C SER A 109 -0.84 3.65 -5.78
N MET A 110 -1.34 3.28 -4.60
CA MET A 110 -2.62 2.59 -4.42
C MET A 110 -3.80 3.56 -4.55
N ASP A 111 -3.69 4.74 -3.92
CA ASP A 111 -4.68 5.83 -4.02
C ASP A 111 -4.66 6.56 -5.37
N GLY A 112 -3.60 6.41 -6.16
CA GLY A 112 -3.40 7.15 -7.40
C GLY A 112 -3.13 8.64 -7.19
N ALA A 113 -2.42 8.99 -6.11
CA ALA A 113 -2.10 10.38 -5.74
C ALA A 113 -0.59 10.65 -5.79
N ASP A 114 -0.21 11.88 -6.17
CA ASP A 114 1.20 12.30 -6.16
C ASP A 114 1.76 12.34 -4.73
N HIS A 115 0.95 12.83 -3.78
CA HIS A 115 1.31 12.94 -2.37
C HIS A 115 0.16 12.54 -1.45
N LEU A 116 0.43 11.74 -0.42
CA LEU A 116 -0.57 11.36 0.58
C LEU A 116 -1.16 12.53 1.38
N PHE A 117 -0.53 13.69 1.35
CA PHE A 117 -1.05 14.90 1.99
C PHE A 117 -2.26 15.49 1.25
N GLU A 118 -2.56 14.99 0.05
CA GLU A 118 -3.73 15.35 -0.76
C GLU A 118 -4.86 14.31 -0.65
N VAL A 119 -4.54 13.12 -0.11
CA VAL A 119 -5.48 12.02 0.06
C VAL A 119 -6.33 12.26 1.30
N SER A 120 -7.65 12.14 1.17
CA SER A 120 -8.56 12.23 2.32
C SER A 120 -8.32 11.10 3.31
N GLY A 121 -8.15 11.43 4.59
CA GLY A 121 -8.05 10.42 5.65
C GLY A 121 -9.33 9.59 5.76
N LYS A 122 -10.48 10.24 5.91
CA LYS A 122 -11.79 9.55 6.00
C LYS A 122 -12.19 8.79 4.73
N GLY A 123 -11.74 9.26 3.57
CA GLY A 123 -12.02 8.61 2.28
C GLY A 123 -11.52 7.16 2.19
N GLN A 124 -10.56 6.77 3.03
CA GLN A 124 -10.06 5.38 3.10
C GLN A 124 -11.13 4.36 3.53
N HIS A 125 -12.19 4.82 4.21
CA HIS A 125 -13.34 3.98 4.60
C HIS A 125 -14.50 4.03 3.61
N GLU A 126 -14.40 4.83 2.56
CA GLU A 126 -15.40 4.91 1.48
C GLU A 126 -15.12 3.88 0.37
N TYR A 127 -13.88 3.39 0.29
CA TYR A 127 -13.51 2.30 -0.62
C TYR A 127 -14.07 0.97 -0.13
N LEU A 128 -14.68 0.21 -1.03
CA LEU A 128 -15.22 -1.12 -0.77
C LEU A 128 -14.38 -2.15 -1.52
N ASP A 129 -13.65 -2.97 -0.77
CA ASP A 129 -13.01 -4.16 -1.32
C ASP A 129 -14.08 -5.13 -1.82
N CYS A 130 -13.96 -5.54 -3.08
CA CYS A 130 -14.78 -6.62 -3.64
C CYS A 130 -14.24 -7.97 -3.15
N GLU A 131 -15.11 -8.96 -2.97
CA GLU A 131 -14.65 -10.28 -2.50
C GLU A 131 -13.89 -11.04 -3.59
N GLY A 132 -12.92 -11.84 -3.17
CA GLY A 132 -12.14 -12.73 -4.03
C GLY A 132 -10.69 -12.27 -4.22
N ASP A 133 -10.09 -12.51 -5.39
CA ASP A 133 -8.72 -12.12 -5.70
C ASP A 133 -8.64 -10.63 -6.09
N LEU A 134 -7.97 -9.84 -5.25
CA LEU A 134 -7.76 -8.41 -5.49
C LEU A 134 -6.67 -8.11 -6.55
N HIS A 135 -5.97 -9.13 -7.05
CA HIS A 135 -4.81 -8.97 -7.94
C HIS A 135 -4.99 -9.66 -9.29
N LEU A 136 -6.19 -9.61 -9.87
CA LEU A 136 -6.41 -10.08 -11.24
C LEU A 136 -5.81 -9.09 -12.26
N ASN A 137 -4.85 -9.52 -13.08
CA ASN A 137 -4.23 -8.69 -14.11
C ASN A 137 -4.83 -8.93 -15.50
N TRP A 138 -4.68 -7.93 -16.36
CA TRP A 138 -5.21 -7.90 -17.73
C TRP A 138 -4.44 -8.77 -18.75
N LYS A 139 -3.66 -9.76 -18.30
CA LYS A 139 -2.76 -10.55 -19.15
C LYS A 139 -1.86 -9.63 -20.00
N ASP A 140 -1.89 -9.80 -21.31
CA ASP A 140 -1.26 -8.96 -22.32
C ASP A 140 -2.26 -7.99 -23.00
N LYS A 141 -3.50 -7.88 -22.50
CA LYS A 141 -4.63 -7.15 -23.10
C LYS A 141 -4.84 -5.74 -22.50
N GLY A 142 -3.88 -5.25 -21.71
CA GLY A 142 -3.89 -3.88 -21.18
C GLY A 142 -3.64 -2.81 -22.25
N PHE A 143 -3.60 -1.54 -21.83
CA PHE A 143 -3.31 -0.40 -22.71
C PHE A 143 -1.95 -0.56 -23.42
N ARG A 144 -1.93 -0.42 -24.75
CA ARG A 144 -0.72 -0.40 -25.58
C ARG A 144 -0.60 1.00 -26.20
N SER A 145 0.51 1.70 -25.95
CA SER A 145 0.83 3.03 -26.48
C SER A 145 1.44 2.98 -27.88
#